data_AF-A0A8H3V2V7-F1
#
_entry.id   AF-A0A8H3V2V7-F1
#
_cell.length_a   1.000
_cell.length_b   1.000
_cell.length_c   1.000
_cell.angle_alpha   90.00
_cell.angle_beta   90.00
_cell.angle_gamma   90.00
#
_symmetry.space_group_name_H-M   'P 1'
#
loop_
_entity.id
_entity.type
_entity.pdbx_description
1 polymer ?
#
loop_
_entity_poly.entity_id
_entity_poly.type
_entity_poly.pdbx_seq_one_letter_code
_entity_poly.pdbx_strand_id
1 'polypeptide(L)'
;MKSKPILTVREYVDRLRLTKNLDIRAFLVFQRLCRFYKTLNVVAALVAGLSLAILTFNEFHPTESSLVRAAEGFLCSSAITAVISAMTSTMLLFRFEGQEHATRKDLALAWSPLFMLDLAIVEYLLGLLLWYNGKNNRWRIALMSLQMVGLLLFSISLAVWMWQSMTTLHYPTVGASISLDKKRTCTHKDNLEQRQKGFQAQDLPKTFQDTVEVTRQLGKQYLWIDSLCIIQGLEEGEETDNWKKESKRMETVFSLAYCTLAASSAKGSDEGFLKLRPSSLPLQIQTKDGRWFYVSTEVDNFLEDVEKAPLNG
;
A
#
# COMPACT_ATOMS: atom_id res chain seq x y z
N MET A 1 -20.91 42.56 17.41
CA MET A 1 -21.20 41.18 16.97
C MET A 1 -21.24 41.14 15.45
N LYS A 2 -20.16 40.68 14.79
CA LYS A 2 -20.15 40.51 13.32
C LYS A 2 -20.80 39.17 12.98
N SER A 3 -21.87 39.18 12.19
CA SER A 3 -22.60 38.00 11.73
C SER A 3 -21.68 37.11 10.91
N LYS A 4 -21.48 35.86 11.34
CA LYS A 4 -20.80 34.84 10.53
C LYS A 4 -21.66 34.56 9.29
N PRO A 5 -21.10 34.55 8.07
CA PRO A 5 -21.85 34.26 6.87
C PRO A 5 -22.38 32.83 6.89
N ILE A 6 -23.62 32.66 6.43
CA ILE A 6 -24.28 31.36 6.24
C ILE A 6 -23.51 30.64 5.13
N LEU A 7 -22.71 29.63 5.49
CA LEU A 7 -22.13 28.73 4.51
C LEU A 7 -23.27 28.12 3.70
N THR A 8 -23.19 28.22 2.39
CA THR A 8 -24.17 27.58 1.52
C THR A 8 -24.13 26.06 1.76
N VAL A 9 -25.28 25.38 1.72
CA VAL A 9 -25.40 23.93 1.97
C VAL A 9 -24.40 23.14 1.11
N ARG A 10 -24.08 23.64 -0.09
CA ARG A 10 -23.07 23.08 -0.99
C ARG A 10 -21.65 23.13 -0.42
N GLU A 11 -21.20 24.27 0.11
CA GLU A 11 -19.89 24.40 0.76
C GLU A 11 -19.79 23.58 2.05
N TYR A 12 -20.90 23.42 2.77
CA TYR A 12 -20.95 22.57 3.96
C TYR A 12 -20.83 21.08 3.59
N VAL A 13 -21.56 20.63 2.56
CA VAL A 13 -21.48 19.26 2.03
C VAL A 13 -20.10 18.97 1.44
N ASP A 14 -19.49 19.92 0.72
CA ASP A 14 -18.15 19.76 0.16
C ASP A 14 -17.07 19.72 1.26
N ARG A 15 -17.21 20.53 2.32
CA ARG A 15 -16.33 20.41 3.50
C ARG A 15 -16.47 19.06 4.18
N LEU A 16 -17.70 18.57 4.36
CA LEU A 16 -17.98 17.24 4.95
C LEU A 16 -17.39 16.11 4.10
N ARG A 17 -17.48 16.21 2.77
CA ARG A 17 -16.85 15.24 1.84
C ARG A 17 -15.33 15.26 1.91
N LEU A 18 -14.73 16.44 2.12
CA LEU A 18 -13.28 16.60 2.23
C LEU A 18 -12.71 16.18 3.60
N THR A 19 -13.54 16.11 4.65
CA THR A 19 -13.18 15.62 5.99
C THR A 19 -13.50 14.15 6.20
N LYS A 20 -14.16 13.49 5.26
CA LYS A 20 -14.45 12.05 5.33
C LYS A 20 -13.12 11.27 5.18
N ASN A 21 -12.95 10.24 6.02
CA ASN A 21 -11.81 9.33 5.95
C ASN A 21 -11.69 8.70 4.55
N LEU A 22 -10.46 8.40 4.13
CA LEU A 22 -10.21 7.71 2.88
C LEU A 22 -10.85 6.32 2.88
N ASP A 23 -11.39 5.92 1.74
CA ASP A 23 -11.69 4.52 1.44
C ASP A 23 -10.38 3.71 1.46
N ILE A 24 -10.45 2.42 1.81
CA ILE A 24 -9.30 1.51 1.95
C ILE A 24 -8.40 1.55 0.70
N ARG A 25 -9.02 1.64 -0.48
CA ARG A 25 -8.33 1.76 -1.77
C ARG A 25 -7.48 3.03 -1.87
N ALA A 26 -8.08 4.17 -1.54
CA ALA A 26 -7.39 5.45 -1.57
C ALA A 26 -6.28 5.50 -0.51
N PHE A 27 -6.49 4.85 0.64
CA PHE A 27 -5.50 4.77 1.71
C PHE A 27 -4.28 3.95 1.29
N LEU A 28 -4.47 2.84 0.58
CA LEU A 28 -3.37 2.07 -0.01
C LEU A 28 -2.56 2.87 -1.03
N VAL A 29 -3.23 3.68 -1.87
CA VAL A 29 -2.55 4.58 -2.82
C VAL A 29 -1.74 5.63 -2.06
N PHE A 30 -2.32 6.25 -1.04
CA PHE A 30 -1.64 7.20 -0.16
C PHE A 30 -0.37 6.59 0.46
N GLN A 31 -0.47 5.38 1.03
CA GLN A 31 0.67 4.70 1.66
C GLN A 31 1.75 4.30 0.64
N ARG A 32 1.37 3.93 -0.60
CA ARG A 32 2.33 3.71 -1.69
C ARG A 32 3.03 5.02 -2.08
N LEU A 33 2.28 6.10 -2.26
CA LEU A 33 2.80 7.42 -2.61
C LEU A 33 3.83 7.91 -1.58
N CYS A 34 3.51 7.82 -0.29
CA CYS A 34 4.45 8.17 0.78
C CYS A 34 5.73 7.32 0.78
N ARG A 35 5.66 6.03 0.42
CA ARG A 35 6.86 5.18 0.27
C ARG A 35 7.77 5.66 -0.86
N PHE A 36 7.20 6.17 -1.95
CA PHE A 36 7.97 6.68 -3.09
C PHE A 36 8.68 8.01 -2.83
N TYR A 37 8.34 8.75 -1.76
CA TYR A 37 8.98 10.03 -1.44
C TYR A 37 10.50 9.94 -1.29
N LYS A 38 11.01 8.82 -0.75
CA LYS A 38 12.45 8.60 -0.65
C LYS A 38 13.11 8.59 -2.03
N THR A 39 12.51 7.88 -2.98
CA THR A 39 12.98 7.84 -4.37
C THR A 39 12.81 9.19 -5.06
N LEU A 40 11.68 9.88 -4.87
CA LEU A 40 11.45 11.21 -5.42
C LEU A 40 12.49 12.24 -4.95
N ASN A 41 12.89 12.18 -3.69
CA ASN A 41 13.92 13.08 -3.16
C ASN A 41 15.29 12.87 -3.83
N VAL A 42 15.65 11.62 -4.15
CA VAL A 42 16.88 11.31 -4.89
C VAL A 42 16.80 11.92 -6.29
N VAL A 43 15.68 11.75 -6.98
CA VAL A 43 15.48 12.32 -8.33
C VAL A 43 15.52 13.84 -8.29
N ALA A 44 14.84 14.47 -7.34
CA ALA A 44 14.86 15.92 -7.15
C ALA A 44 16.28 16.45 -6.90
N ALA A 45 17.06 15.78 -6.06
CA ALA A 45 18.45 16.13 -5.80
C ALA A 45 19.33 16.02 -7.05
N LEU A 46 19.13 14.98 -7.87
CA LEU A 46 19.84 14.82 -9.15
C LEU A 46 19.48 15.92 -10.15
N VAL A 47 18.19 16.25 -10.29
CA VAL A 47 17.74 17.33 -11.19
C VAL A 47 18.30 18.69 -10.75
N ALA A 48 18.27 18.98 -9.44
CA ALA A 48 18.89 20.19 -8.91
C ALA A 48 20.40 20.22 -9.18
N GLY A 49 21.11 19.13 -8.87
CA GLY A 49 22.56 19.02 -9.08
C GLY A 49 22.97 19.19 -10.54
N LEU A 50 22.26 18.54 -11.47
CA LEU A 50 22.51 18.68 -12.90
C LEU A 50 22.21 20.10 -13.40
N SER A 51 21.15 20.73 -12.91
CA SER A 51 20.79 22.11 -13.27
C SER A 51 21.90 23.08 -12.86
N LEU A 52 22.40 22.99 -11.62
CA LEU A 52 23.52 23.81 -11.15
C LEU A 52 24.84 23.48 -11.88
N ALA A 53 25.13 22.20 -12.12
CA ALA A 53 26.37 21.80 -12.79
C ALA A 53 26.48 22.40 -14.20
N ILE A 54 25.39 22.44 -14.95
CA ILE A 54 25.39 23.04 -16.30
C ILE A 54 25.70 24.53 -16.26
N LEU A 55 25.19 25.25 -15.25
CA LEU A 55 25.44 26.68 -15.08
C LEU A 55 26.92 27.00 -14.79
N THR A 56 27.73 26.03 -14.34
CA THR A 56 29.16 26.25 -14.11
C THR A 56 30.00 26.28 -15.39
N PHE A 57 29.45 25.88 -16.54
CA PHE A 57 30.20 25.90 -17.79
C PHE A 57 30.42 27.34 -18.29
N ASN A 58 31.62 27.61 -18.80
CA ASN A 58 32.01 28.91 -19.37
C ASN A 58 31.08 29.39 -20.51
N GLU A 59 30.31 28.49 -21.13
CA GLU A 59 29.33 28.87 -22.16
C GLU A 59 28.17 29.73 -21.63
N PHE A 60 27.92 29.71 -20.32
CA PHE A 60 26.93 30.56 -19.66
C PHE A 60 27.52 31.87 -19.13
N HIS A 61 28.84 32.07 -19.21
CA HIS A 61 29.51 33.27 -18.67
C HIS A 61 30.67 33.74 -19.56
N PRO A 62 30.59 34.91 -20.25
CA PRO A 62 29.47 35.87 -20.29
C PRO A 62 28.40 35.53 -21.33
N THR A 63 27.13 35.81 -21.02
CA THR A 63 26.00 35.58 -21.94
C THR A 63 25.87 36.69 -22.99
N GLU A 64 26.20 36.37 -24.25
CA GLU A 64 26.10 37.31 -25.37
C GLU A 64 24.71 37.31 -26.04
N SER A 65 23.97 36.20 -26.00
CA SER A 65 22.67 36.08 -26.67
C SER A 65 21.49 36.09 -25.69
N SER A 66 20.37 36.68 -26.11
CA SER A 66 19.12 36.72 -25.31
C SER A 66 18.56 35.34 -25.00
N LEU A 67 18.76 34.36 -25.89
CA LEU A 67 18.32 32.97 -25.70
C LEU A 67 19.14 32.24 -24.63
N VAL A 68 20.46 32.46 -24.57
CA VAL A 68 21.30 31.83 -23.53
C VAL A 68 21.00 32.43 -22.15
N ARG A 69 20.68 33.73 -22.06
CA ARG A 69 20.18 34.34 -20.81
C ARG A 69 18.86 33.75 -20.35
N ALA A 70 17.94 33.49 -21.27
CA ALA A 70 16.68 32.83 -20.95
C ALA A 70 16.93 31.38 -20.46
N ALA A 71 17.82 30.65 -21.13
CA ALA A 71 18.22 29.30 -20.74
C ALA A 71 18.80 29.25 -19.32
N GLU A 72 19.68 30.19 -18.98
CA GLU A 72 20.24 30.36 -17.63
C GLU A 72 19.14 30.54 -16.59
N GLY A 73 18.15 31.40 -16.87
CA GLY A 73 17.01 31.62 -15.98
C GLY A 73 16.16 30.37 -15.74
N PHE A 74 15.87 29.59 -16.78
CA PHE A 74 15.11 28.35 -16.65
C PHE A 74 15.87 27.26 -15.86
N LEU A 75 17.19 27.14 -16.07
CA LEU A 75 18.01 26.20 -15.30
C LEU A 75 18.09 26.58 -13.81
N CYS A 76 18.19 27.88 -13.49
CA CYS A 76 18.10 28.38 -12.12
C CYS A 76 16.73 28.08 -11.48
N SER A 77 15.63 28.33 -12.21
CA SER A 77 14.28 28.04 -11.75
C SER A 77 14.09 26.56 -11.46
N SER A 78 14.52 25.68 -12.39
CA SER A 78 14.47 24.23 -12.23
C SER A 78 15.15 23.76 -10.94
N ALA A 79 16.35 24.28 -10.67
CA ALA A 79 17.09 23.94 -9.46
C ALA A 79 16.32 24.32 -8.18
N ILE A 80 15.76 25.53 -8.13
CA ILE A 80 14.98 26.01 -6.98
C ILE A 80 13.72 25.16 -6.80
N THR A 81 12.98 24.91 -7.88
CA THR A 81 11.74 24.11 -7.86
C THR A 81 12.02 22.67 -7.42
N ALA A 82 13.12 22.06 -7.87
CA ALA A 82 13.54 20.72 -7.46
C ALA A 82 13.89 20.65 -5.96
N VAL A 83 14.59 21.66 -5.42
CA VAL A 83 14.88 21.74 -3.99
C VAL A 83 13.60 21.90 -3.17
N ILE A 84 12.68 22.78 -3.60
CA ILE A 84 11.38 22.97 -2.94
C ILE A 84 10.56 21.68 -2.96
N SER A 85 10.57 20.92 -4.07
CA SER A 85 9.93 19.61 -4.15
C SER A 85 10.51 18.65 -3.10
N ALA A 86 11.84 18.54 -3.01
CA ALA A 86 12.50 17.67 -2.03
C ALA A 86 12.20 18.09 -0.57
N MET A 87 12.22 19.39 -0.28
CA MET A 87 11.86 19.93 1.04
C MET A 87 10.40 19.62 1.38
N THR A 88 9.48 19.83 0.45
CA THR A 88 8.05 19.55 0.68
C THR A 88 7.81 18.05 0.87
N SER A 89 8.46 17.21 0.06
CA SER A 89 8.41 15.75 0.17
C SER A 89 8.92 15.25 1.53
N THR A 90 10.08 15.74 1.99
CA THR A 90 10.63 15.39 3.31
C THR A 90 9.75 15.86 4.46
N MET A 91 9.22 17.09 4.40
CA MET A 91 8.30 17.60 5.42
C MET A 91 7.00 16.77 5.49
N LEU A 92 6.46 16.38 4.34
CA LEU A 92 5.27 15.54 4.27
C LEU A 92 5.55 14.10 4.71
N LEU A 93 6.75 13.57 4.47
CA LEU A 93 7.15 12.25 4.94
C LEU A 93 7.06 12.17 6.48
N PHE A 94 7.63 13.14 7.18
CA PHE A 94 7.54 13.21 8.65
C PHE A 94 6.12 13.45 9.14
N ARG A 95 5.33 14.27 8.41
CA ARG A 95 3.93 14.52 8.77
C ARG A 95 3.07 13.25 8.72
N PHE A 96 3.34 12.37 7.76
CA PHE A 96 2.53 11.19 7.49
C PHE A 96 3.08 9.90 8.12
N GLU A 97 4.23 9.97 8.79
CA GLU A 97 4.80 8.84 9.52
C GLU A 97 3.88 8.46 10.70
N GLY A 98 3.41 7.20 10.71
CA GLY A 98 2.55 6.68 11.78
C GLY A 98 1.06 7.09 11.74
N GLN A 99 0.59 7.71 10.65
CA GLN A 99 -0.84 8.00 10.49
C GLN A 99 -1.66 6.73 10.21
N GLU A 100 -2.53 6.35 11.14
CA GLU A 100 -3.46 5.22 10.97
C GLU A 100 -4.68 5.56 10.08
N HIS A 101 -5.03 6.85 9.95
CA HIS A 101 -6.18 7.32 9.16
C HIS A 101 -5.78 8.57 8.37
N ALA A 102 -6.08 8.61 7.06
CA ALA A 102 -5.80 9.76 6.20
C ALA A 102 -7.09 10.37 5.64
N THR A 103 -7.08 11.69 5.42
CA THR A 103 -8.20 12.44 4.84
C THR A 103 -7.99 12.74 3.35
N ARG A 104 -9.06 13.01 2.59
CA ARG A 104 -8.95 13.34 1.14
C ARG A 104 -8.04 14.54 0.86
N LYS A 105 -7.98 15.48 1.81
CA LYS A 105 -7.05 16.61 1.77
C LYS A 105 -5.59 16.17 1.92
N ASP A 106 -5.32 15.19 2.77
CA ASP A 106 -3.97 14.65 2.98
C ASP A 106 -3.49 13.88 1.74
N LEU A 107 -4.40 13.14 1.09
CA LEU A 107 -4.13 12.56 -0.22
C LEU A 107 -3.80 13.62 -1.26
N ALA A 108 -4.61 14.68 -1.37
CA ALA A 108 -4.35 15.76 -2.33
C ALA A 108 -3.01 16.48 -2.05
N LEU A 109 -2.68 16.71 -0.77
CA LEU A 109 -1.38 17.25 -0.34
C LEU A 109 -0.23 16.30 -0.71
N ALA A 110 -0.45 14.99 -0.64
CA ALA A 110 0.59 14.03 -0.94
C ALA A 110 1.04 14.03 -2.42
N TRP A 111 0.21 14.54 -3.32
CA TRP A 111 0.57 14.70 -4.73
C TRP A 111 1.44 15.94 -5.01
N SER A 112 1.52 16.88 -4.07
CA SER A 112 2.20 18.17 -4.32
C SER A 112 3.69 18.05 -4.67
N PRO A 113 4.50 17.20 -4.01
CA PRO A 113 5.92 17.12 -4.34
C PRO A 113 6.17 16.52 -5.72
N LEU A 114 5.34 15.54 -6.12
CA LEU A 114 5.43 14.92 -7.44
C LEU A 114 5.17 15.95 -8.55
N PHE A 115 4.10 16.73 -8.41
CA PHE A 115 3.78 17.80 -9.36
C PHE A 115 4.89 18.85 -9.46
N MET A 116 5.48 19.26 -8.33
CA MET A 116 6.62 20.18 -8.31
C MET A 116 7.86 19.59 -9.00
N LEU A 117 8.11 18.29 -8.83
CA LEU A 117 9.23 17.62 -9.49
C LEU A 117 9.03 17.56 -11.01
N ASP A 118 7.82 17.26 -11.47
CA ASP A 118 7.50 17.26 -12.90
C ASP A 118 7.70 18.65 -13.51
N LEU A 119 7.29 19.70 -12.80
CA LEU A 119 7.52 21.09 -13.22
C LEU A 119 9.01 21.41 -13.33
N ALA A 120 9.83 21.00 -12.35
CA ALA A 120 11.28 21.21 -12.39
C ALA A 120 11.93 20.50 -13.59
N ILE A 121 11.51 19.27 -13.91
CA ILE A 121 12.01 18.53 -15.07
C ILE A 121 11.65 19.28 -16.37
N VAL A 122 10.45 19.81 -16.49
CA VAL A 122 10.04 20.58 -17.67
C VAL A 122 10.88 21.86 -17.83
N GLU A 123 11.12 22.60 -16.74
CA GLU A 123 11.96 23.80 -16.74
C GLU A 123 13.41 23.49 -17.14
N TYR A 124 13.99 22.41 -16.60
CA TYR A 124 15.31 21.93 -16.97
C TYR A 124 15.44 21.67 -18.48
N LEU A 125 14.47 20.92 -19.00
CA LEU A 125 14.40 20.54 -20.41
C LEU A 125 14.20 21.75 -21.33
N LEU A 126 13.41 22.74 -20.90
CA LEU A 126 13.23 23.99 -21.63
C LEU A 126 14.51 24.84 -21.65
N GLY A 127 15.23 24.90 -20.53
CA GLY A 127 16.54 25.57 -20.44
C GLY A 127 17.56 24.97 -21.42
N LEU A 128 17.66 23.64 -21.47
CA LEU A 128 18.50 22.95 -22.44
C LEU A 128 18.12 23.22 -23.90
N LEU A 129 16.81 23.24 -24.20
CA LEU A 129 16.32 23.52 -25.55
C LEU A 129 16.68 24.93 -26.01
N LEU A 130 16.55 25.92 -25.13
CA LEU A 130 16.89 27.32 -25.43
C LEU A 130 18.39 27.51 -25.63
N TRP A 131 19.22 26.89 -24.79
CA TRP A 131 20.67 26.88 -24.97
C TRP A 131 21.07 26.25 -26.31
N TYR A 132 20.47 25.10 -26.65
CA TYR A 132 20.74 24.41 -27.91
C TYR A 132 20.31 25.24 -29.15
N ASN A 133 19.20 25.96 -29.05
CA ASN A 133 18.68 26.83 -30.10
C ASN A 133 19.62 27.99 -30.41
N GLY A 134 20.22 28.60 -29.39
CA GLY A 134 21.16 29.70 -29.56
C GLY A 134 22.44 29.34 -30.32
N LYS A 135 22.80 28.04 -30.40
CA LYS A 135 24.12 27.59 -30.89
C LYS A 135 24.09 26.88 -32.24
N ASN A 136 22.93 26.40 -32.68
CA ASN A 136 22.87 25.40 -33.75
C ASN A 136 22.00 25.81 -34.95
N ASN A 137 22.17 25.11 -36.07
CA ASN A 137 21.42 25.41 -37.29
C ASN A 137 19.93 25.04 -37.17
N ARG A 138 19.08 25.80 -37.88
CA ARG A 138 17.60 25.71 -37.83
C ARG A 138 17.03 24.29 -37.98
N TRP A 139 17.64 23.43 -38.80
CA TRP A 139 17.16 22.06 -39.00
C TRP A 139 17.40 21.17 -37.76
N ARG A 140 18.54 21.32 -37.08
CA ARG A 140 18.86 20.55 -35.86
C ARG A 140 18.00 20.98 -34.69
N ILE A 141 17.67 22.27 -34.65
CA ILE A 141 16.71 22.85 -33.71
C ILE A 141 15.33 22.23 -33.91
N ALA A 142 14.83 22.19 -35.16
CA ALA A 142 13.53 21.60 -35.45
C ALA A 142 13.45 20.12 -35.02
N LEU A 143 14.52 19.35 -35.25
CA LEU A 143 14.60 17.95 -34.83
C LEU A 143 14.59 17.79 -33.29
N MET A 144 15.39 18.57 -32.57
CA MET A 144 15.42 18.52 -31.10
C MET A 144 14.11 18.99 -30.47
N SER A 145 13.55 20.10 -30.94
CA SER A 145 12.24 20.58 -30.48
C SER A 145 11.14 19.53 -30.69
N LEU A 146 11.14 18.84 -31.84
CA LEU A 146 10.19 17.77 -32.12
C LEU A 146 10.35 16.58 -31.17
N GLN A 147 11.59 16.16 -30.90
CA GLN A 147 11.88 15.06 -29.96
C GLN A 147 11.46 15.42 -28.53
N MET A 148 11.70 16.66 -28.10
CA MET A 148 11.30 17.17 -26.80
C MET A 148 9.79 17.19 -26.61
N VAL A 149 9.05 17.65 -27.62
CA VAL A 149 7.57 17.59 -27.63
C VAL A 149 7.08 16.15 -27.58
N GLY A 150 7.71 15.24 -28.34
CA GLY A 150 7.39 13.81 -28.31
C GLY A 150 7.57 13.18 -26.92
N LEU A 151 8.68 13.47 -26.24
CA LEU A 151 8.95 12.98 -24.89
C LEU A 151 7.97 13.55 -23.86
N LEU A 152 7.61 14.84 -23.97
CA LEU A 152 6.62 15.45 -23.11
C LEU A 152 5.23 14.82 -23.29
N LEU A 153 4.79 14.61 -24.54
CA LEU A 153 3.52 13.95 -24.82
C LEU A 153 3.50 12.50 -24.31
N PHE A 154 4.61 11.78 -24.45
CA PHE A 154 4.76 10.44 -23.92
C PHE A 154 4.72 10.42 -22.38
N SER A 155 5.42 11.35 -21.73
CA SER A 155 5.41 11.50 -20.27
C SER A 155 4.01 11.83 -19.74
N ILE A 156 3.31 12.78 -20.36
CA ILE A 156 1.93 13.13 -20.02
C ILE A 156 1.01 11.92 -20.24
N SER A 157 1.19 11.18 -21.34
CA SER A 157 0.40 9.98 -21.63
C SER A 157 0.66 8.88 -20.60
N LEU A 158 1.91 8.68 -20.17
CA LEU A 158 2.26 7.75 -19.09
C LEU A 158 1.69 8.21 -17.74
N ALA A 159 1.76 9.50 -17.42
CA ALA A 159 1.21 10.04 -16.19
C ALA A 159 -0.32 9.90 -16.15
N VAL A 160 -1.01 10.18 -17.26
CA VAL A 160 -2.46 9.98 -17.40
C VAL A 160 -2.80 8.50 -17.36
N TRP A 161 -2.04 7.64 -18.05
CA TRP A 161 -2.24 6.19 -18.01
C TRP A 161 -2.00 5.63 -16.61
N MET A 162 -1.00 6.12 -15.90
CA MET A 162 -0.70 5.69 -14.53
C MET A 162 -1.79 6.19 -13.58
N TRP A 163 -2.24 7.44 -13.71
CA TRP A 163 -3.38 7.98 -12.97
C TRP A 163 -4.65 7.16 -13.25
N GLN A 164 -4.96 6.92 -14.52
CA GLN A 164 -6.09 6.11 -14.94
C GLN A 164 -5.97 4.70 -14.38
N SER A 165 -4.85 4.01 -14.58
CA SER A 165 -4.56 2.68 -14.04
C SER A 165 -4.69 2.62 -12.51
N MET A 166 -4.25 3.65 -11.79
CA MET A 166 -4.46 3.76 -10.34
C MET A 166 -5.94 3.95 -9.98
N THR A 167 -6.71 4.68 -10.78
CA THR A 167 -8.16 4.84 -10.59
C THR A 167 -8.99 3.65 -11.10
N THR A 168 -8.48 2.89 -12.07
CA THR A 168 -9.14 1.78 -12.77
C THR A 168 -8.54 0.42 -12.42
N LEU A 169 -7.75 0.31 -11.35
CA LEU A 169 -7.31 -0.96 -10.78
C LEU A 169 -8.55 -1.70 -10.26
N HIS A 170 -9.26 -2.30 -11.22
CA HIS A 170 -10.29 -3.30 -11.04
C HIS A 170 -9.52 -4.54 -10.60
N TYR A 171 -9.37 -4.70 -9.28
CA TYR A 171 -9.14 -6.04 -8.75
C TYR A 171 -10.25 -6.92 -9.34
N PRO A 172 -9.91 -8.06 -9.96
CA PRO A 172 -10.92 -8.96 -10.50
C PRO A 172 -11.95 -9.21 -9.40
N THR A 173 -13.21 -9.07 -9.78
CA THR A 173 -14.39 -9.18 -8.93
C THR A 173 -14.47 -10.59 -8.33
N VAL A 174 -13.73 -10.83 -7.25
CA VAL A 174 -14.01 -11.89 -6.27
C VAL A 174 -15.15 -11.45 -5.32
N GLY A 175 -15.79 -10.31 -5.58
CA GLY A 175 -16.81 -9.71 -4.71
C GLY A 175 -18.15 -10.47 -4.65
N ALA A 176 -18.50 -11.26 -5.68
CA ALA A 176 -19.74 -12.04 -5.68
C ALA A 176 -19.61 -13.34 -4.86
N SER A 177 -18.44 -13.98 -4.88
CA SER A 177 -18.14 -15.14 -4.02
C SER A 177 -17.81 -14.72 -2.58
N ILE A 178 -17.01 -13.65 -2.38
CA ILE A 178 -16.66 -13.15 -1.04
C ILE A 178 -17.89 -12.62 -0.28
N SER A 179 -18.88 -12.01 -0.94
CA SER A 179 -20.05 -11.47 -0.22
C SER A 179 -20.98 -12.55 0.35
N LEU A 180 -21.03 -13.73 -0.28
CA LEU A 180 -21.74 -14.90 0.25
C LEU A 180 -20.90 -15.65 1.27
N ASP A 181 -19.59 -15.71 1.06
CA ASP A 181 -18.65 -16.43 1.94
C ASP A 181 -18.41 -15.69 3.26
N LYS A 182 -18.26 -14.35 3.20
CA LYS A 182 -18.16 -13.47 4.39
C LYS A 182 -19.42 -13.51 5.27
N LYS A 183 -20.60 -13.75 4.68
CA LYS A 183 -21.84 -13.95 5.45
C LYS A 183 -21.87 -15.29 6.20
N ARG A 184 -21.18 -16.33 5.72
CA ARG A 184 -21.08 -17.64 6.38
C ARG A 184 -20.04 -17.65 7.50
N THR A 185 -18.96 -16.89 7.34
CA THR A 185 -17.83 -16.92 8.28
C THR A 185 -17.90 -15.85 9.37
N CYS A 186 -18.60 -14.74 9.14
CA CYS A 186 -18.60 -13.62 10.07
C CYS A 186 -19.89 -13.47 10.89
N THR A 187 -19.75 -13.01 12.12
CA THR A 187 -20.88 -12.58 12.96
C THR A 187 -21.22 -11.12 12.64
N HIS A 188 -22.48 -10.85 12.30
CA HIS A 188 -23.05 -9.54 12.05
C HIS A 188 -24.19 -9.27 13.01
N LYS A 189 -24.55 -7.98 13.25
CA LYS A 189 -25.74 -7.63 14.05
C LYS A 189 -26.98 -8.40 13.57
N ASP A 190 -27.14 -8.52 12.25
CA ASP A 190 -28.28 -9.20 11.61
C ASP A 190 -28.33 -10.72 11.83
N ASN A 191 -27.18 -11.37 12.11
CA ASN A 191 -27.10 -12.82 12.28
C ASN A 191 -26.72 -13.25 13.71
N LEU A 192 -26.56 -12.29 14.63
CA LEU A 192 -26.14 -12.52 16.01
C LEU A 192 -27.12 -13.42 16.76
N GLU A 193 -28.43 -13.15 16.65
CA GLU A 193 -29.47 -13.95 17.30
C GLU A 193 -29.47 -15.41 16.83
N GLN A 194 -29.18 -15.64 15.54
CA GLN A 194 -29.08 -16.99 14.99
C GLN A 194 -27.82 -17.70 15.50
N ARG A 195 -26.67 -17.01 15.54
CA ARG A 195 -25.42 -17.60 16.05
C ARG A 195 -25.46 -17.90 17.55
N GLN A 196 -26.17 -17.10 18.34
CA GLN A 196 -26.36 -17.36 19.77
C GLN A 196 -27.20 -18.62 20.05
N LYS A 197 -28.09 -19.01 19.13
CA LYS A 197 -28.86 -20.26 19.22
C LYS A 197 -28.03 -21.51 18.88
N GLY A 198 -26.81 -21.33 18.40
CA GLY A 198 -25.91 -22.40 17.94
C GLY A 198 -26.02 -22.64 16.43
N PHE A 199 -24.97 -23.20 15.86
CA PHE A 199 -24.85 -23.56 14.45
C PHE A 199 -24.11 -24.90 14.32
N GLN A 200 -24.28 -25.60 13.21
CA GLN A 200 -23.58 -26.86 12.99
C GLN A 200 -22.19 -26.59 12.40
N ALA A 201 -21.19 -27.37 12.81
CA ALA A 201 -19.82 -27.19 12.33
C ALA A 201 -19.72 -27.35 10.80
N GLN A 202 -20.53 -28.25 10.21
CA GLN A 202 -20.60 -28.48 8.76
C GLN A 202 -20.99 -27.24 7.93
N ASP A 203 -21.61 -26.24 8.56
CA ASP A 203 -22.03 -25.00 7.89
C ASP A 203 -20.87 -23.98 7.78
N LEU A 204 -19.75 -24.25 8.45
CA LEU A 204 -18.54 -23.42 8.42
C LEU A 204 -17.53 -23.88 7.35
N PRO A 205 -16.58 -23.03 6.95
CA PRO A 205 -15.47 -23.45 6.10
C PRO A 205 -14.65 -24.58 6.72
N LYS A 206 -13.99 -25.35 5.86
CA LYS A 206 -13.27 -26.56 6.23
C LYS A 206 -12.17 -26.34 7.28
N THR A 207 -11.47 -25.22 7.21
CA THR A 207 -10.46 -24.84 8.22
C THR A 207 -11.08 -24.65 9.60
N PHE A 208 -12.31 -24.12 9.69
CA PHE A 208 -13.00 -23.98 10.97
C PHE A 208 -13.54 -25.33 11.46
N GLN A 209 -14.00 -26.19 10.55
CA GLN A 209 -14.40 -27.56 10.89
C GLN A 209 -13.23 -28.34 11.50
N ASP A 210 -12.07 -28.30 10.86
CA ASP A 210 -10.84 -28.92 11.36
C ASP A 210 -10.44 -28.35 12.72
N THR A 211 -10.59 -27.02 12.91
CA THR A 211 -10.30 -26.36 14.19
C THR A 211 -11.23 -26.84 15.31
N VAL A 212 -12.53 -27.00 15.01
CA VAL A 212 -13.52 -27.54 15.95
C VAL A 212 -13.18 -28.98 16.31
N GLU A 213 -12.85 -29.82 15.33
CA GLU A 213 -12.46 -31.22 15.56
C GLU A 213 -11.23 -31.30 16.47
N VAL A 214 -10.16 -30.57 16.16
CA VAL A 214 -8.95 -30.54 17.00
C VAL A 214 -9.27 -30.06 18.42
N THR A 215 -10.11 -29.03 18.57
CA THR A 215 -10.50 -28.51 19.89
C THR A 215 -11.25 -29.56 20.71
N ARG A 216 -12.13 -30.35 20.06
CA ARG A 216 -12.87 -31.45 20.70
C ARG A 216 -11.95 -32.60 21.09
N GLN A 217 -11.00 -32.97 20.23
CA GLN A 217 -9.99 -33.99 20.51
C GLN A 217 -9.06 -33.58 21.67
N LEU A 218 -8.78 -32.28 21.83
CA LEU A 218 -8.06 -31.72 22.97
C LEU A 218 -8.90 -31.66 24.27
N GLY A 219 -10.16 -32.11 24.23
CA GLY A 219 -11.06 -32.10 25.39
C GLY A 219 -11.52 -30.70 25.82
N LYS A 220 -11.42 -29.70 24.94
CA LYS A 220 -11.86 -28.34 25.21
C LYS A 220 -13.23 -28.08 24.58
N GLN A 221 -14.04 -27.27 25.27
CA GLN A 221 -15.40 -26.95 24.84
C GLN A 221 -15.50 -25.58 24.18
N TYR A 222 -14.56 -24.68 24.48
CA TYR A 222 -14.57 -23.30 24.01
C TYR A 222 -13.50 -23.10 22.94
N LEU A 223 -13.90 -22.46 21.86
CA LEU A 223 -13.06 -22.07 20.73
C LEU A 223 -13.33 -20.60 20.43
N TRP A 224 -12.27 -19.82 20.27
CA TRP A 224 -12.36 -18.42 19.87
C TRP A 224 -11.80 -18.26 18.46
N ILE A 225 -12.64 -17.76 17.55
CA ILE A 225 -12.26 -17.39 16.18
C ILE A 225 -12.74 -15.96 16.00
N ASP A 226 -11.83 -15.05 15.63
CA ASP A 226 -12.09 -13.61 15.48
C ASP A 226 -13.34 -13.30 14.63
N SER A 227 -13.48 -13.95 13.49
CA SER A 227 -14.62 -13.79 12.58
C SER A 227 -15.96 -14.23 13.19
N LEU A 228 -15.96 -15.22 14.09
CA LEU A 228 -17.16 -15.73 14.75
C LEU A 228 -17.46 -15.02 16.08
N CYS A 229 -16.43 -14.66 16.84
CA CYS A 229 -16.56 -14.15 18.20
C CYS A 229 -16.63 -12.62 18.26
N ILE A 230 -16.22 -11.91 17.19
CA ILE A 230 -16.32 -10.46 17.08
C ILE A 230 -17.49 -10.11 16.17
N ILE A 231 -18.35 -9.20 16.64
CA ILE A 231 -19.45 -8.67 15.83
C ILE A 231 -18.86 -7.72 14.79
N GLN A 232 -18.85 -8.15 13.53
CA GLN A 232 -18.46 -7.39 12.36
C GLN A 232 -19.67 -6.63 11.82
N GLY A 233 -19.55 -5.37 11.43
CA GLY A 233 -20.72 -4.59 11.00
C GLY A 233 -20.35 -3.30 10.29
N LEU A 234 -20.72 -3.24 9.01
CA LEU A 234 -20.66 -2.05 8.17
C LEU A 234 -21.85 -1.16 8.48
N GLU A 235 -21.81 -0.43 9.60
CA GLU A 235 -22.51 0.86 9.67
C GLU A 235 -21.43 1.93 9.73
N GLU A 236 -21.38 2.79 8.70
CA GLU A 236 -20.43 3.91 8.60
C GLU A 236 -20.47 4.73 9.89
N GLY A 237 -19.49 4.54 10.78
CA GLY A 237 -19.35 5.24 12.06
C GLY A 237 -19.15 4.34 13.28
N GLU A 238 -19.73 3.13 13.31
CA GLU A 238 -19.64 2.22 14.48
C GLU A 238 -18.53 1.16 14.35
N GLU A 239 -18.09 0.84 13.13
CA GLU A 239 -17.04 -0.15 12.85
C GLU A 239 -15.73 0.18 13.59
N THR A 240 -15.42 1.47 13.74
CA THR A 240 -14.24 1.94 14.46
C THR A 240 -14.31 1.75 15.98
N ASP A 241 -15.49 1.72 16.60
CA ASP A 241 -15.59 1.73 18.07
C ASP A 241 -15.60 0.31 18.65
N ASN A 242 -16.28 -0.62 17.98
CA ASN A 242 -16.34 -2.02 18.42
C ASN A 242 -15.04 -2.78 18.13
N TRP A 243 -14.43 -2.59 16.94
CA TRP A 243 -13.13 -3.17 16.62
C TRP A 243 -12.03 -2.63 17.53
N LYS A 244 -11.98 -1.32 17.83
CA LYS A 244 -10.96 -0.76 18.75
C LYS A 244 -11.07 -1.31 20.17
N LYS A 245 -12.27 -1.67 20.61
CA LYS A 245 -12.50 -2.26 21.92
C LYS A 245 -12.07 -3.73 21.94
N GLU A 246 -12.44 -4.50 20.92
CA GLU A 246 -12.12 -5.92 20.84
C GLU A 246 -10.66 -6.19 20.42
N SER A 247 -10.05 -5.33 19.61
CA SER A 247 -8.63 -5.44 19.24
C SER A 247 -7.70 -5.28 20.45
N LYS A 248 -8.06 -4.40 21.41
CA LYS A 248 -7.36 -4.30 22.71
C LYS A 248 -7.48 -5.56 23.55
N ARG A 249 -8.57 -6.32 23.39
CA ARG A 249 -8.79 -7.60 24.11
C ARG A 249 -8.13 -8.77 23.40
N MET A 250 -7.82 -8.64 22.11
CA MET A 250 -7.21 -9.70 21.30
C MET A 250 -5.88 -10.18 21.88
N GLU A 251 -5.01 -9.25 22.32
CA GLU A 251 -3.76 -9.60 23.02
C GLU A 251 -4.03 -10.42 24.29
N THR A 252 -5.04 -10.05 25.07
CA THR A 252 -5.42 -10.77 26.29
C THR A 252 -6.01 -12.15 25.97
N VAL A 253 -6.82 -12.25 24.92
CA VAL A 253 -7.43 -13.52 24.51
C VAL A 253 -6.38 -14.51 24.01
N PHE A 254 -5.41 -14.06 23.21
CA PHE A 254 -4.32 -14.93 22.77
C PHE A 254 -3.35 -15.29 23.89
N SER A 255 -3.05 -14.37 24.81
CA SER A 255 -2.13 -14.65 25.93
C SER A 255 -2.72 -15.55 27.01
N LEU A 256 -4.04 -15.59 27.16
CA LEU A 256 -4.75 -16.48 28.11
C LEU A 256 -5.33 -17.74 27.44
N ALA A 257 -5.05 -17.97 26.16
CA ALA A 257 -5.51 -19.17 25.46
C ALA A 257 -4.78 -20.41 25.98
N TYR A 258 -5.50 -21.54 26.10
CA TYR A 258 -4.89 -22.82 26.45
C TYR A 258 -3.86 -23.25 25.38
N CYS A 259 -4.21 -23.07 24.11
CA CYS A 259 -3.31 -23.23 22.97
C CYS A 259 -3.86 -22.42 21.78
N THR A 260 -2.97 -21.96 20.92
CA THR A 260 -3.33 -21.28 19.67
C THR A 260 -3.10 -22.23 18.50
N LEU A 261 -4.12 -22.44 17.67
CA LEU A 261 -4.03 -23.27 16.47
C LEU A 261 -3.67 -22.38 15.28
N ALA A 262 -2.52 -22.62 14.67
CA ALA A 262 -2.06 -21.92 13.47
C ALA A 262 -2.18 -22.88 12.26
N ALA A 263 -3.09 -22.58 11.33
CA ALA A 263 -3.33 -23.38 10.13
C ALA A 263 -2.38 -23.00 8.98
N SER A 264 -1.07 -23.07 9.20
CA SER A 264 -0.05 -22.65 8.22
C SER A 264 -0.03 -23.48 6.94
N SER A 265 -0.57 -24.70 6.96
CA SER A 265 -0.61 -25.63 5.82
C SER A 265 -1.81 -25.45 4.87
N ALA A 266 -2.78 -24.60 5.24
CA ALA A 266 -3.93 -24.24 4.41
C ALA A 266 -3.62 -22.95 3.63
N LYS A 267 -4.12 -22.79 2.41
CA LYS A 267 -4.01 -21.54 1.61
C LYS A 267 -5.25 -20.64 1.74
N GLY A 268 -6.28 -21.11 2.45
CA GLY A 268 -7.54 -20.41 2.65
C GLY A 268 -8.47 -21.15 3.61
N SER A 269 -9.60 -20.52 3.96
CA SER A 269 -10.59 -21.07 4.90
C SER A 269 -11.28 -22.36 4.42
N ASP A 270 -11.33 -22.59 3.11
CA ASP A 270 -12.03 -23.73 2.51
C ASP A 270 -11.17 -24.99 2.33
N GLU A 271 -9.85 -24.89 2.50
CA GLU A 271 -8.93 -26.00 2.20
C GLU A 271 -8.86 -27.03 3.35
N GLY A 272 -8.92 -26.55 4.59
CA GLY A 272 -8.60 -27.33 5.79
C GLY A 272 -7.09 -27.53 5.97
N PHE A 273 -6.68 -27.89 7.18
CA PHE A 273 -5.29 -28.13 7.55
C PHE A 273 -5.01 -29.58 7.99
N LEU A 274 -6.05 -30.39 8.23
CA LEU A 274 -5.92 -31.81 8.55
C LEU A 274 -5.75 -32.63 7.25
N LYS A 275 -4.54 -32.62 6.70
CA LYS A 275 -4.16 -33.43 5.54
C LYS A 275 -3.55 -34.76 5.99
N LEU A 276 -3.73 -35.83 5.21
CA LEU A 276 -3.01 -37.08 5.45
C LEU A 276 -1.50 -36.80 5.38
N ARG A 277 -0.77 -37.09 6.46
CA ARG A 277 0.69 -37.10 6.40
C ARG A 277 1.14 -38.29 5.57
N PRO A 278 2.01 -38.12 4.57
CA PRO A 278 2.65 -39.26 3.93
C PRO A 278 3.39 -40.04 5.02
N SER A 279 3.14 -41.35 5.10
CA SER A 279 3.79 -42.21 6.08
C SER A 279 5.26 -42.39 5.70
N SER A 280 6.13 -41.49 6.16
CA SER A 280 7.56 -41.76 6.21
C SER A 280 7.81 -42.70 7.38
N LEU A 281 7.69 -44.01 7.13
CA LEU A 281 8.12 -45.00 8.09
C LEU A 281 9.60 -44.75 8.41
N PRO A 282 9.98 -44.52 9.68
CA PRO A 282 11.36 -44.27 10.02
C PRO A 282 12.19 -45.51 9.69
N LEU A 283 13.24 -45.34 8.89
CA LEU A 283 14.17 -46.40 8.55
C LEU A 283 14.97 -46.75 9.80
N GLN A 284 14.86 -48.00 10.25
CA GLN A 284 15.63 -48.50 11.38
C GLN A 284 16.99 -49.01 10.88
N ILE A 285 18.07 -48.38 11.35
CA ILE A 285 19.44 -48.76 11.01
C ILE A 285 20.12 -49.27 12.28
N GLN A 286 20.62 -50.51 12.26
CA GLN A 286 21.46 -51.04 13.34
C GLN A 286 22.93 -50.83 12.99
N THR A 287 23.68 -50.18 13.87
CA THR A 287 25.14 -50.07 13.74
C THR A 287 25.83 -51.36 14.15
N LYS A 288 27.05 -51.57 13.66
CA LYS A 288 27.90 -52.73 13.99
C LYS A 288 28.16 -52.87 15.51
N ASP A 289 28.02 -51.79 16.27
CA ASP A 289 28.14 -51.76 17.74
C ASP A 289 26.83 -52.15 18.46
N GLY A 290 25.77 -52.54 17.73
CA GLY A 290 24.47 -52.94 18.28
C GLY A 290 23.50 -51.79 18.60
N ARG A 291 23.84 -50.52 18.29
CA ARG A 291 22.96 -49.37 18.52
C ARG A 291 21.97 -49.20 17.37
N TRP A 292 20.70 -48.94 17.71
CA TRP A 292 19.62 -48.65 16.76
C TRP A 292 19.51 -47.15 16.49
N PHE A 293 19.37 -46.79 15.21
CA PHE A 293 19.08 -45.44 14.74
C PHE A 293 17.78 -45.45 13.95
N TYR A 294 16.97 -44.42 14.13
CA TYR A 294 15.75 -44.19 13.35
C TYR A 294 16.03 -43.01 12.43
N VAL A 295 15.99 -43.23 11.11
CA VAL A 295 16.23 -42.20 10.10
C VAL A 295 14.92 -41.94 9.36
N SER A 296 14.34 -40.76 9.55
CA SER A 296 13.20 -40.28 8.76
C SER A 296 13.69 -39.24 7.75
N THR A 297 13.12 -39.22 6.55
CA THR A 297 13.47 -38.28 5.48
C THR A 297 12.84 -36.90 5.66
N GLU A 298 11.88 -36.75 6.56
CA GLU A 298 11.20 -35.47 6.81
C GLU A 298 11.10 -35.24 8.33
N VAL A 299 11.77 -34.18 8.77
CA VAL A 299 11.61 -33.56 10.08
C VAL A 299 11.21 -32.13 9.76
N ASP A 300 10.02 -31.75 10.23
CA ASP A 300 9.36 -30.46 9.99
C ASP A 300 10.35 -29.27 9.84
N ASN A 301 10.26 -28.50 8.75
CA ASN A 301 11.18 -27.38 8.49
C ASN A 301 10.58 -26.08 9.04
N PHE A 302 10.79 -25.83 10.34
CA PHE A 302 10.25 -24.66 11.02
C PHE A 302 10.48 -23.32 10.29
N LEU A 303 11.64 -23.17 9.64
CA LEU A 303 11.99 -21.95 8.90
C LEU A 303 11.08 -21.73 7.67
N GLU A 304 10.70 -22.81 6.98
CA GLU A 304 9.78 -22.71 5.83
C GLU A 304 8.32 -22.75 6.26
N ASP A 305 7.97 -23.67 7.16
CA ASP A 305 6.59 -24.00 7.52
C ASP A 305 5.96 -23.03 8.52
N VAL A 306 6.77 -22.24 9.24
CA VAL A 306 6.33 -21.27 10.24
C VAL A 306 6.86 -19.87 9.95
N GLU A 307 8.18 -19.68 9.83
CA GLU A 307 8.75 -18.33 9.66
C GLU A 307 8.48 -17.72 8.27
N LYS A 308 8.48 -18.52 7.21
CA LYS A 308 8.23 -18.07 5.84
C LYS A 308 6.82 -18.34 5.34
N ALA A 309 5.98 -19.00 6.14
CA ALA A 309 4.62 -19.32 5.74
C ALA A 309 3.82 -18.03 5.50
N PRO A 310 3.01 -17.96 4.42
CA PRO A 310 2.15 -16.81 4.18
C PRO A 310 1.17 -16.68 5.34
N LEU A 311 1.12 -15.51 5.98
CA LEU A 311 0.06 -15.15 6.91
C LEU A 311 -1.24 -15.04 6.09
N ASN A 312 -2.07 -16.09 6.13
CA ASN A 312 -3.40 -16.03 5.58
C ASN A 312 -4.25 -15.13 6.49
N GLY A 313 -4.65 -13.98 5.98
CA GLY A 313 -5.60 -13.05 6.61
C GLY A 313 -7.00 -13.22 6.02
#